data_AF-C6HNB2-F1
#
_entry.id   AF-C6HNB2-F1
#
_cell.length_a   1.000
_cell.length_b   1.000
_cell.length_c   1.000
_cell.angle_alpha   90.00
_cell.angle_beta   90.00
_cell.angle_gamma   90.00
#
_symmetry.space_group_name_H-M   'P 1'
#
loop_
_entity.id
_entity.type
_entity.pdbx_description
1 polymer ?
#
loop_
_entity_poly.entity_id
_entity_poly.type
_entity_poly.pdbx_seq_one_letter_code
_entity_poly.pdbx_strand_id
1 'polypeptide(L)'
;MAAKRAADFIPLAHPGLGITGVEVDIQACAPEDASGHPMSDGEVLSVTSSSRSAPAAAMTTEELITSAAHPHGSIVITATVSCHGRTGVEMEAMTAVMGAALTVYDMCKAVDKGMVVGEARVVRKTGGKSGGWEWGVKVEDGNGEG
;
A
#
# COMPACT_ATOMS: atom_id res chain seq x y z
N MET A 1 -5.40 12.74 -7.91
CA MET A 1 -4.71 14.04 -8.02
C MET A 1 -3.23 13.95 -7.68
N ALA A 2 -2.85 13.28 -6.58
CA ALA A 2 -1.46 13.19 -6.10
C ALA A 2 -0.45 12.70 -7.16
N ALA A 3 -0.79 11.66 -7.94
CA ALA A 3 0.08 11.13 -9.00
C ALA A 3 0.62 12.20 -9.97
N LYS A 4 -0.26 13.11 -10.43
CA LYS A 4 0.10 14.15 -11.43
C LYS A 4 1.04 15.23 -10.88
N ARG A 5 1.28 15.24 -9.57
CA ARG A 5 2.11 16.22 -8.87
C ARG A 5 3.36 15.59 -8.25
N ALA A 6 3.69 14.35 -8.59
CA ALA A 6 4.86 13.67 -8.03
C ALA A 6 6.16 14.50 -8.17
N ALA A 7 6.38 15.11 -9.33
CA ALA A 7 7.53 15.98 -9.59
C ALA A 7 7.53 17.30 -8.78
N ASP A 8 6.40 17.71 -8.22
CA ASP A 8 6.34 18.88 -7.34
C ASP A 8 6.91 18.57 -5.94
N PHE A 9 6.89 17.29 -5.54
CA PHE A 9 7.28 16.84 -4.19
C PHE A 9 8.58 16.03 -4.18
N ILE A 10 8.96 15.41 -5.29
CA ILE A 10 10.14 14.54 -5.41
C ILE A 10 11.20 15.29 -6.23
N PRO A 11 12.26 15.85 -5.60
CA PRO A 11 13.15 16.80 -6.24
C PRO A 11 13.86 16.32 -7.53
N LEU A 12 14.04 15.01 -7.68
CA LEU A 12 14.71 14.39 -8.82
C LEU A 12 13.75 13.70 -9.80
N ALA A 13 12.44 13.73 -9.54
CA ALA A 13 11.46 13.20 -10.48
C ALA A 13 11.33 14.15 -11.69
N HIS A 14 11.18 13.56 -12.87
CA HIS A 14 11.06 14.35 -14.10
C HIS A 14 9.67 14.99 -14.20
N PRO A 15 9.56 16.32 -14.35
CA PRO A 15 8.28 16.98 -14.55
C PRO A 15 7.72 16.71 -15.95
N GLY A 16 6.43 16.93 -16.13
CA GLY A 16 5.79 16.89 -17.44
C GLY A 16 5.70 15.49 -18.05
N LEU A 17 5.67 14.45 -17.20
CA LEU A 17 5.38 13.10 -17.67
C LEU A 17 4.01 13.05 -18.34
N GLY A 18 3.96 12.45 -19.53
CA GLY A 18 2.73 12.26 -20.31
C GLY A 18 1.85 11.18 -19.70
N ILE A 19 1.38 11.39 -18.47
CA ILE A 19 0.51 10.46 -17.74
C ILE A 19 -0.78 10.29 -18.54
N THR A 20 -1.06 9.04 -18.93
CA THR A 20 -2.22 8.66 -19.73
C THR A 20 -3.34 8.03 -18.90
N GLY A 21 -3.01 7.50 -17.73
CA GLY A 21 -4.00 6.88 -16.85
C GLY A 21 -3.50 6.82 -15.42
N VAL A 22 -4.42 7.01 -14.48
CA VAL A 22 -4.19 6.83 -13.04
C VAL A 22 -5.44 6.15 -12.49
N GLU A 23 -5.25 4.97 -11.92
CA GLU A 23 -6.26 4.21 -11.21
C GLU A 23 -5.80 4.03 -9.76
N VAL A 24 -6.71 4.21 -8.82
CA VAL A 24 -6.45 4.01 -7.39
C VAL A 24 -7.61 3.19 -6.85
N ASP A 25 -7.29 2.00 -6.36
CA ASP A 25 -8.21 1.10 -5.69
C ASP A 25 -7.95 1.13 -4.17
N ILE A 26 -9.03 1.16 -3.40
CA ILE A 26 -8.99 1.22 -1.94
C ILE A 26 -9.91 0.13 -1.42
N GLN A 27 -9.34 -0.87 -0.76
CA GLN A 27 -10.05 -2.00 -0.22
C GLN A 27 -9.93 -2.03 1.31
N ALA A 28 -11.05 -2.17 2.01
CA ALA A 28 -11.05 -2.45 3.43
C ALA A 28 -10.87 -3.96 3.66
N CYS A 29 -9.94 -4.31 4.55
CA CYS A 29 -9.63 -5.68 4.93
C CYS A 29 -10.03 -5.90 6.39
N ALA A 30 -10.78 -6.98 6.63
CA ALA A 30 -11.13 -7.42 7.98
C ALA A 30 -9.87 -7.82 8.75
N PRO A 31 -9.89 -7.77 10.09
CA PRO A 31 -8.79 -8.28 10.91
C PRO A 31 -8.54 -9.76 10.61
N GLU A 32 -7.28 -10.10 10.37
CA GLU A 32 -6.83 -11.48 10.16
C GLU A 32 -6.08 -11.95 11.40
N ASP A 33 -6.24 -13.23 11.74
CA ASP A 33 -5.42 -13.85 12.78
C ASP A 33 -3.95 -14.01 12.31
N ALA A 34 -3.07 -14.45 13.20
CA ALA A 34 -1.65 -14.66 12.88
C ALA A 34 -1.40 -15.73 11.79
N SER A 35 -2.44 -16.44 11.35
CA SER A 35 -2.40 -17.45 10.30
C SER A 35 -3.04 -16.97 8.97
N GLY A 36 -3.47 -15.71 8.89
CA GLY A 36 -4.07 -15.11 7.69
C GLY A 36 -5.53 -15.50 7.47
N HIS A 37 -6.23 -16.01 8.49
CA HIS A 37 -7.66 -16.29 8.40
C HIS A 37 -8.47 -15.09 8.89
N PRO A 38 -9.54 -14.69 8.18
CA PRO A 38 -10.40 -13.60 8.62
C PRO A 38 -11.05 -13.97 9.97
N MET A 39 -10.84 -13.13 10.98
CA MET A 39 -11.47 -13.32 12.28
C MET A 39 -12.99 -13.16 12.14
N SER A 40 -13.75 -14.13 12.65
CA SER A 40 -15.22 -14.05 12.59
C SER A 40 -15.76 -12.94 13.50
N ASP A 41 -16.87 -12.30 13.10
CA ASP A 41 -17.52 -11.17 13.82
C ASP A 41 -17.82 -11.45 15.32
N GLY A 42 -17.83 -12.72 15.75
CA GLY A 42 -18.03 -13.13 17.14
C GLY A 42 -16.78 -13.10 18.02
N GLU A 43 -15.58 -13.08 17.44
CA GLU A 43 -14.31 -13.20 18.19
C GLU A 43 -13.75 -11.83 18.62
N VAL A 44 -14.06 -10.79 17.85
CA VAL A 44 -13.73 -9.38 18.16
C VAL A 44 -14.35 -8.90 19.49
N LEU A 45 -15.46 -9.51 19.93
CA LEU A 45 -16.14 -9.19 21.19
C LEU A 45 -15.79 -10.13 22.36
N SER A 46 -15.21 -11.31 22.10
CA SER A 46 -14.92 -12.31 23.14
C SER A 46 -13.57 -12.15 23.84
N VAL A 47 -12.79 -11.10 23.54
CA VAL A 47 -11.55 -10.76 24.27
C VAL A 47 -11.88 -10.08 25.62
N THR A 48 -12.93 -10.52 26.30
CA THR A 48 -13.19 -10.17 27.69
C THR A 48 -13.07 -11.40 28.57
N SER A 49 -12.01 -11.38 29.38
CA SER A 49 -11.78 -12.18 30.59
C SER A 49 -11.42 -13.66 30.42
N SER A 50 -10.16 -13.97 30.77
CA SER A 50 -9.68 -15.25 31.31
C SER A 50 -8.77 -16.12 30.41
N SER A 51 -7.78 -15.51 29.75
CA SER A 51 -6.48 -16.13 29.48
C SER A 51 -5.53 -15.05 28.96
N ARG A 52 -4.47 -14.72 29.70
CA ARG A 52 -3.48 -13.70 29.30
C ARG A 52 -2.60 -14.24 28.16
N SER A 53 -2.99 -13.98 26.92
CA SER A 53 -2.09 -13.32 25.96
C SER A 53 -2.56 -11.86 25.87
N ALA A 54 -1.63 -10.91 25.89
CA ALA A 54 -1.93 -9.50 26.10
C ALA A 54 -2.94 -8.97 25.06
N PRO A 55 -3.85 -8.05 25.46
CA PRO A 55 -4.73 -7.40 24.50
C PRO A 55 -3.88 -6.64 23.49
N ALA A 56 -4.28 -6.64 22.22
CA ALA A 56 -3.63 -5.92 21.13
C ALA A 56 -3.58 -4.37 21.31
N ALA A 57 -4.02 -3.88 22.47
CA ALA A 57 -3.75 -2.55 23.04
C ALA A 57 -2.31 -2.39 23.61
N ALA A 58 -1.49 -3.45 23.61
CA ALA A 58 -0.12 -3.45 24.13
C ALA A 58 0.97 -3.59 23.05
N MET A 59 0.62 -3.60 21.76
CA MET A 59 1.62 -3.56 20.70
C MET A 59 2.12 -2.14 20.49
N THR A 60 3.43 -1.97 20.57
CA THR A 60 4.12 -0.73 20.21
C THR A 60 3.96 -0.44 18.73
N THR A 61 4.09 0.83 18.33
CA THR A 61 4.08 1.22 16.92
C THR A 61 5.13 0.45 16.11
N GLU A 62 6.29 0.13 16.71
CA GLU A 62 7.35 -0.66 16.08
C GLU A 62 6.94 -2.12 15.84
N GLU A 63 6.20 -2.72 16.76
CA GLU A 63 5.64 -4.08 16.60
C GLU A 63 4.53 -4.11 15.54
N LEU A 64 3.68 -3.08 15.47
CA LEU A 64 2.67 -2.94 14.42
C LEU A 64 3.29 -2.76 13.02
N ILE A 65 4.40 -2.01 12.92
CA ILE A 65 5.13 -1.83 11.65
C ILE A 65 5.81 -3.12 11.19
N THR A 66 6.21 -4.00 12.11
CA THR A 66 6.97 -5.22 11.82
C THR A 66 6.08 -6.47 11.70
N SER A 67 4.84 -6.38 12.18
CA SER A 67 3.87 -7.49 12.18
C SER A 67 3.26 -7.67 10.79
N ALA A 68 3.40 -8.88 10.22
CA ALA A 68 2.67 -9.27 9.01
C ALA A 68 1.17 -9.53 9.26
N ALA A 69 0.78 -9.70 10.54
CA ALA A 69 -0.61 -9.82 10.93
C ALA A 69 -1.22 -8.42 11.11
N HIS A 70 -2.42 -8.22 10.58
CA HIS A 70 -3.22 -7.00 10.74
C HIS A 70 -4.36 -7.25 11.74
N PRO A 71 -4.08 -7.33 13.07
CA PRO A 71 -5.04 -7.79 14.07
C PRO A 71 -6.25 -6.85 14.26
N HIS A 72 -6.19 -5.63 13.71
CA HIS A 72 -7.19 -4.58 13.89
C HIS A 72 -7.93 -4.21 12.60
N GLY A 73 -7.74 -4.98 11.53
CA GLY A 73 -8.18 -4.64 10.18
C GLY A 73 -7.21 -3.66 9.51
N SER A 74 -7.31 -3.53 8.19
CA SER A 74 -6.42 -2.67 7.41
C SER A 74 -7.11 -2.11 6.19
N ILE A 75 -6.50 -1.09 5.57
CA ILE A 75 -6.90 -0.59 4.26
C ILE A 75 -5.75 -0.87 3.30
N VAL A 76 -6.01 -1.65 2.27
CA VAL A 76 -5.07 -1.89 1.17
C VAL A 76 -5.33 -0.88 0.08
N ILE A 77 -4.28 -0.20 -0.36
CA ILE A 77 -4.34 0.81 -1.41
C ILE A 77 -3.43 0.38 -2.55
N THR A 78 -4.01 0.23 -3.73
CA THR A 78 -3.28 -0.11 -4.94
C THR A 78 -3.42 1.03 -5.94
N ALA A 79 -2.31 1.50 -6.50
CA ALA A 79 -2.33 2.48 -7.57
C ALA A 79 -1.63 1.97 -8.82
N THR A 80 -2.29 2.12 -9.97
CA THR A 80 -1.72 1.85 -11.29
C THR A 80 -1.61 3.15 -12.06
N VAL A 81 -0.40 3.48 -12.52
CA VAL A 81 -0.15 4.66 -13.34
C VAL A 81 0.44 4.23 -14.68
N SER A 82 -0.03 4.85 -15.76
CA SER A 82 0.50 4.68 -17.11
C SER A 82 0.92 6.02 -17.70
N CYS A 83 1.95 6.00 -18.55
CA CYS A 83 2.38 7.18 -19.29
C CYS A 83 2.99 6.83 -20.64
N HIS A 84 3.13 7.85 -21.48
CA HIS A 84 4.07 7.85 -22.60
C HIS A 84 5.26 8.74 -22.25
N GLY A 85 6.47 8.18 -22.22
CA GLY A 85 7.65 8.91 -21.80
C GLY A 85 8.94 8.09 -21.84
N ARG A 86 10.07 8.78 -21.61
CA ARG A 86 11.41 8.17 -21.56
C ARG A 86 11.80 7.66 -20.18
N THR A 87 11.07 8.05 -19.15
CA THR A 87 11.25 7.61 -17.75
C THR A 87 9.99 6.88 -17.30
N GLY A 88 10.14 6.00 -16.32
CA GLY A 88 9.01 5.30 -15.71
C GLY A 88 8.18 6.22 -14.80
N VAL A 89 7.11 5.63 -14.26
CA VAL A 89 6.11 6.28 -13.41
C VAL A 89 6.01 5.67 -12.00
N GLU A 90 7.10 5.06 -11.54
CA GLU A 90 7.20 4.47 -10.21
C GLU A 90 6.87 5.49 -9.12
N MET A 91 7.37 6.72 -9.28
CA MET A 91 7.19 7.80 -8.33
C MET A 91 5.76 8.36 -8.34
N GLU A 92 5.12 8.43 -9.51
CA GLU A 92 3.72 8.83 -9.65
C GLU A 92 2.80 7.82 -8.98
N ALA A 93 3.07 6.52 -9.15
CA ALA A 93 2.32 5.45 -8.50
C ALA A 93 2.49 5.48 -6.97
N MET A 94 3.72 5.58 -6.48
CA MET A 94 4.00 5.70 -5.05
C MET A 94 3.35 6.95 -4.45
N THR A 95 3.43 8.09 -5.13
CA THR A 95 2.79 9.32 -4.68
C THR A 95 1.26 9.20 -4.66
N ALA A 96 0.67 8.46 -5.60
CA ALA A 96 -0.77 8.19 -5.61
C ALA A 96 -1.21 7.39 -4.38
N VAL A 97 -0.51 6.30 -4.06
CA VAL A 97 -0.76 5.47 -2.87
C VAL A 97 -0.63 6.30 -1.60
N MET A 98 0.48 7.03 -1.44
CA MET A 98 0.70 7.86 -0.25
C MET A 98 -0.34 8.97 -0.11
N GLY A 99 -0.71 9.62 -1.21
CA GLY A 99 -1.78 10.63 -1.20
C GLY A 99 -3.13 10.04 -0.76
N ALA A 100 -3.48 8.85 -1.23
CA ALA A 100 -4.69 8.15 -0.81
C ALA A 100 -4.62 7.70 0.66
N ALA A 101 -3.50 7.14 1.10
CA ALA A 101 -3.30 6.71 2.49
C ALA A 101 -3.43 7.88 3.47
N LEU A 102 -2.78 9.01 3.17
CA LEU A 102 -2.88 10.22 3.99
C LEU A 102 -4.30 10.81 3.97
N THR A 103 -5.05 10.65 2.88
CA THR A 103 -6.47 11.06 2.82
C THR A 103 -7.33 10.20 3.73
N VAL A 104 -7.13 8.88 3.72
CA VAL A 104 -7.82 7.95 4.63
C VAL A 104 -7.49 8.30 6.08
N TYR A 105 -6.21 8.54 6.38
CA TYR A 105 -5.79 8.96 7.71
C TYR A 105 -6.51 10.26 8.12
N ASP A 106 -6.53 11.27 7.24
CA ASP A 106 -7.16 12.56 7.52
C ASP A 106 -8.67 12.42 7.81
N MET A 107 -9.36 11.53 7.09
CA MET A 107 -10.78 11.26 7.31
C MET A 107 -11.05 10.51 8.63
N CYS A 108 -10.17 9.60 9.02
CA CYS A 108 -10.40 8.70 10.15
C CYS A 108 -9.71 9.13 11.46
N LYS A 109 -8.81 10.12 11.44
CA LYS A 109 -8.00 10.57 12.61
C LYS A 109 -8.81 11.01 13.83
N ALA A 110 -10.10 11.33 13.65
CA ALA A 110 -10.99 11.68 14.75
C ALA A 110 -11.46 10.44 15.53
N VAL A 111 -11.51 9.29 14.87
CA VAL A 111 -11.96 8.01 15.42
C VAL A 111 -10.78 7.24 16.03
N ASP A 112 -9.70 7.11 15.27
CA ASP A 112 -8.48 6.46 15.72
C ASP A 112 -7.24 7.29 15.33
N LYS A 113 -6.42 7.62 16.32
CA LYS A 113 -5.16 8.35 16.11
C LYS A 113 -3.94 7.43 15.98
N GLY A 114 -4.10 6.15 16.34
CA GLY A 114 -3.06 5.14 16.34
C GLY A 114 -2.86 4.45 14.99
N MET A 115 -3.64 4.80 13.96
CA MET A 115 -3.48 4.27 12.61
C MET A 115 -2.03 4.43 12.10
N VAL A 116 -1.55 3.42 11.37
CA VAL A 116 -0.20 3.42 10.78
C VAL A 116 -0.33 3.37 9.26
N VAL A 117 0.43 4.22 8.57
CA VAL A 117 0.63 4.12 7.13
C VAL A 117 1.98 3.46 6.90
N GLY A 118 1.98 2.27 6.29
CA GLY A 118 3.17 1.44 6.11
C GLY A 118 3.18 0.66 4.81
N GLU A 119 4.24 -0.10 4.59
CA GLU A 119 4.39 -1.08 3.49
C GLU A 119 4.25 -0.55 2.05
N ALA A 120 4.35 0.75 1.83
CA ALA A 120 4.29 1.32 0.47
C ALA A 120 5.47 0.83 -0.38
N ARG A 121 5.16 0.12 -1.47
CA ARG A 121 6.16 -0.40 -2.42
C ARG A 121 5.61 -0.42 -3.83
N VAL A 122 6.50 -0.33 -4.82
CA VAL A 122 6.16 -0.72 -6.19
C VAL A 122 6.03 -2.24 -6.19
N VAL A 123 4.97 -2.77 -6.80
CA VAL A 123 4.76 -4.23 -6.91
C VAL A 123 4.95 -4.76 -8.33
N ARG A 124 4.74 -3.90 -9.33
CA ARG A 124 4.91 -4.25 -10.74
C ARG A 124 5.28 -3.00 -11.54
N LYS A 125 6.18 -3.17 -12.50
CA LYS A 125 6.55 -2.18 -13.51
C LYS A 125 6.68 -2.90 -14.85
N THR A 126 6.24 -2.26 -15.92
CA THR A 126 6.45 -2.75 -17.28
C THR A 126 6.96 -1.62 -18.17
N GLY A 127 7.80 -1.94 -19.15
CA GLY A 127 8.34 -0.99 -20.12
C GLY A 127 9.61 -0.27 -19.66
N GLY A 128 10.17 0.52 -20.58
CA GLY A 128 11.50 1.14 -20.41
C GLY A 128 12.64 0.17 -20.72
N LYS A 129 13.87 0.69 -20.75
CA LYS A 129 15.08 -0.10 -21.09
C LYS A 129 15.41 -1.19 -20.07
N SER A 130 14.89 -1.06 -18.85
CA SER A 130 15.15 -2.00 -17.74
C SER A 130 14.31 -3.28 -17.81
N GLY A 131 13.36 -3.38 -18.73
CA GLY A 131 12.44 -4.52 -18.80
C GLY A 131 11.32 -4.47 -17.77
N GLY A 132 10.51 -5.54 -17.74
CA GLY A 132 9.50 -5.77 -16.73
C GLY A 132 10.10 -6.08 -15.35
N TRP A 133 9.40 -5.68 -14.30
CA TRP A 133 9.76 -6.01 -12.92
C TRP A 133 8.51 -6.30 -12.11
N GLU A 134 8.59 -7.32 -11.24
CA GLU A 134 7.55 -7.69 -10.30
C GLU A 134 8.18 -7.97 -8.94
N TRP A 135 7.51 -7.55 -7.87
CA TRP A 135 8.01 -7.74 -6.52
C TRP A 135 8.06 -9.22 -6.16
N GLY A 136 9.23 -9.70 -5.73
CA GLY A 136 9.44 -11.09 -5.31
C GLY A 136 9.69 -12.09 -6.44
N VAL A 137 9.56 -11.70 -7.72
CA VAL A 137 9.83 -12.56 -8.88
C VAL A 137 10.60 -11.78 -9.95
N LYS A 138 11.77 -12.26 -10.35
CA LYS A 138 12.47 -11.73 -11.53
C LYS A 138 11.75 -12.25 -12.77
N VAL A 139 10.82 -11.48 -13.33
CA VAL A 139 10.11 -11.83 -14.55
C VAL A 139 11.12 -11.81 -15.70
N GLU A 140 11.37 -12.95 -16.35
CA GLU A 140 12.13 -12.99 -17.59
C GLU A 140 11.28 -12.32 -18.67
N ASP A 141 11.78 -11.21 -19.26
CA ASP A 141 11.20 -10.66 -20.47
C ASP A 141 11.24 -11.77 -21.53
N GLY A 142 10.07 -12.30 -21.89
CA GLY A 142 9.93 -13.22 -23.02
C GLY A 142 10.38 -12.52 -24.29
N ASN A 143 11.64 -12.72 -24.67
CA ASN A 143 12.19 -12.20 -25.91
C ASN A 143 11.64 -12.99 -27.10
N GLY A 144 10.89 -12.29 -27.95
CA GLY A 144 11.09 -12.36 -29.40
C GLY A 144 10.04 -13.13 -30.18
N GLU A 145 9.21 -12.39 -30.91
CA GLU A 145 8.88 -12.74 -32.29
C GLU A 145 9.00 -11.50 -33.19
N GLY A 146 9.90 -11.61 -34.18
CA GLY A 146 9.74 -11.12 -35.55
C GLY A 146 9.72 -9.62 -35.80
#